data_AF-A0A832ARG2-F1
#
_entry.id   AF-A0A832ARG2-F1
#
_cell.length_a   1.000
_cell.length_b   1.000
_cell.length_c   1.000
_cell.angle_alpha   90.00
_cell.angle_beta   90.00
_cell.angle_gamma   90.00
#
_symmetry.space_group_name_H-M   'P 1'
#
loop_
_entity.id
_entity.type
_entity.pdbx_description
1 polymer ?
#
loop_
_entity_poly.entity_id
_entity_poly.type
_entity_poly.pdbx_seq_one_letter_code
_entity_poly.pdbx_strand_id
1 'polypeptide(L)'
;MTLGGTQIGDTTPAQSLSTPTDRKGTRIAAILPRGEALRNFVYTGALDEVQEYADLTVLSVFPSDELRALLEARYNNVRELRWIEERWPPRFLREVLDIAHNRWLWSQAAQERWRLRNMEANTLPKRLRLGLKRMVARPFACRYGLE
;
A
#
# COMPACT_ATOMS: atom_id res chain seq x y z
N MET A 1 -2.87 -35.62 -57.41
CA MET A 1 -2.01 -36.33 -56.45
C MET A 1 -0.71 -35.56 -56.34
N THR A 2 -0.60 -34.72 -55.33
CA THR A 2 0.58 -33.92 -55.02
C THR A 2 0.67 -33.90 -53.50
N LEU A 3 1.77 -34.45 -52.97
CA LEU A 3 2.03 -34.69 -51.56
C LEU A 3 2.32 -33.35 -50.85
N GLY A 4 1.47 -32.97 -49.90
CA GLY A 4 1.70 -31.85 -48.99
C GLY A 4 2.65 -32.27 -47.86
N GLY A 5 3.82 -31.64 -47.79
CA GLY A 5 4.74 -31.76 -46.68
C GLY A 5 4.28 -30.91 -45.50
N THR A 6 4.00 -31.54 -44.37
CA THR A 6 3.70 -30.86 -43.10
C THR A 6 5.02 -30.59 -42.37
N GLN A 7 5.44 -29.33 -42.34
CA GLN A 7 6.55 -28.85 -41.52
C GLN A 7 6.08 -28.71 -40.06
N ILE A 8 6.82 -29.36 -39.15
CA ILE A 8 6.73 -29.25 -37.69
C ILE A 8 7.68 -28.11 -37.28
N GLY A 9 7.19 -27.13 -36.52
CA GLY A 9 8.10 -26.19 -35.86
C GLY A 9 7.47 -24.86 -35.43
N ASP A 10 6.56 -24.88 -34.46
CA ASP A 10 6.27 -23.70 -33.64
C ASP A 10 6.95 -23.85 -32.27
N THR A 11 8.28 -23.66 -32.25
CA THR A 11 8.97 -23.27 -31.03
C THR A 11 8.79 -21.77 -30.86
N THR A 12 7.84 -21.38 -30.01
CA THR A 12 7.74 -20.05 -29.42
C THR A 12 9.13 -19.59 -28.97
N PRO A 13 9.72 -18.54 -29.54
CA PRO A 13 10.94 -17.99 -28.97
C PRO A 13 10.59 -17.43 -27.59
N ALA A 14 11.19 -18.04 -26.58
CA ALA A 14 11.23 -17.54 -25.22
C ALA A 14 11.58 -16.05 -25.25
N GLN A 15 10.75 -15.26 -24.57
CA GLN A 15 10.96 -13.83 -24.37
C GLN A 15 12.39 -13.64 -23.85
N SER A 16 13.22 -13.03 -24.68
CA SER A 16 14.58 -12.67 -24.33
C SER A 16 14.51 -11.72 -23.13
N LEU A 17 14.92 -12.23 -21.97
CA LEU A 17 15.27 -11.43 -20.81
C LEU A 17 16.22 -10.33 -21.29
N SER A 18 15.71 -9.11 -21.33
CA SER A 18 16.43 -7.93 -21.73
C SER A 18 17.72 -7.82 -20.90
N THR A 19 18.83 -7.82 -21.60
CA THR A 19 20.18 -7.55 -21.10
C THR A 19 20.18 -6.30 -20.21
N PRO A 20 20.91 -6.27 -19.08
CA PRO A 20 20.88 -5.16 -18.15
C PRO A 20 21.46 -3.93 -18.83
N THR A 21 20.58 -3.09 -19.35
CA THR A 21 20.94 -1.80 -19.91
C THR A 21 21.13 -0.87 -18.72
N ASP A 22 22.35 -0.35 -18.57
CA ASP A 22 22.76 0.70 -17.66
C ASP A 22 21.71 1.83 -17.60
N ARG A 23 20.79 1.74 -16.63
CA ARG A 23 19.72 2.71 -16.41
C ARG A 23 19.89 3.37 -15.05
N LYS A 24 21.07 3.94 -14.80
CA LYS A 24 21.31 4.92 -13.71
C LYS A 24 20.36 6.15 -13.73
N GLY A 25 19.43 6.25 -14.68
CA GLY A 25 18.38 7.28 -14.71
C GLY A 25 17.04 6.91 -14.05
N THR A 26 16.81 5.64 -13.70
CA THR A 26 15.54 5.23 -13.08
C THR A 26 15.61 5.48 -11.58
N ARG A 27 14.71 6.30 -11.03
CA ARG A 27 14.58 6.53 -9.59
C ARG A 27 13.45 5.69 -9.03
N ILE A 28 13.75 4.90 -8.00
CA ILE A 28 12.78 4.02 -7.35
C ILE A 28 12.65 4.42 -5.89
N ALA A 29 11.41 4.57 -5.42
CA ALA A 29 11.11 4.80 -4.01
C ALA A 29 10.51 3.52 -3.40
N ALA A 30 11.26 2.86 -2.52
CA ALA A 30 10.77 1.71 -1.75
C ALA A 30 10.11 2.20 -0.45
N ILE A 31 8.81 1.99 -0.32
CA ILE A 31 8.04 2.34 0.87
C ILE A 31 7.84 1.08 1.71
N LEU A 32 8.54 0.99 2.84
CA LEU A 32 8.55 -0.17 3.71
C LEU A 32 7.82 0.14 5.03
N PRO A 33 6.56 -0.30 5.19
CA PRO A 33 5.86 -0.17 6.47
C PRO A 33 6.53 -1.02 7.55
N ARG A 34 6.45 -0.58 8.81
CA ARG A 34 7.10 -1.18 10.00
C ARG A 34 7.03 -2.71 10.06
N GLY A 35 7.97 -3.30 10.79
CA GLY A 35 7.89 -4.67 11.27
C GLY A 35 8.59 -5.68 10.35
N GLU A 36 7.91 -6.79 10.09
CA GLU A 36 8.50 -7.95 9.41
C GLU A 36 8.86 -7.67 7.95
N ALA A 37 8.09 -6.82 7.27
CA ALA A 37 8.38 -6.45 5.89
C ALA A 37 9.76 -5.79 5.77
N LEU A 38 10.07 -4.82 6.64
CA LEU A 38 11.37 -4.15 6.64
C LEU A 38 12.52 -5.15 6.87
N ARG A 39 12.37 -6.05 7.85
CA ARG A 39 13.38 -7.09 8.11
C ARG A 39 13.57 -7.99 6.89
N ASN A 40 12.48 -8.48 6.30
CA ASN A 40 12.54 -9.37 5.16
C ASN A 40 13.25 -8.74 3.96
N PHE A 41 12.87 -7.54 3.54
CA PHE A 41 13.50 -6.88 2.38
C PHE A 41 14.97 -6.55 2.61
N VAL A 42 15.36 -6.26 3.85
CA VAL A 42 16.76 -6.00 4.21
C VAL A 42 17.57 -7.30 4.26
N TYR A 43 17.03 -8.36 4.84
CA TYR A 43 17.76 -9.62 4.98
C TYR A 43 17.80 -10.43 3.68
N THR A 44 16.77 -10.36 2.83
CA THR A 44 16.75 -11.08 1.55
C THR A 44 17.62 -10.45 0.48
N GLY A 45 18.05 -9.18 0.65
CA GLY A 45 18.88 -8.48 -0.33
C GLY A 45 18.10 -8.00 -1.57
N ALA A 46 16.77 -8.10 -1.59
CA ALA A 46 15.96 -7.67 -2.73
C ALA A 46 16.17 -6.17 -3.08
N LEU A 47 16.44 -5.33 -2.08
CA LEU A 47 16.73 -3.91 -2.30
C LEU A 47 18.13 -3.67 -2.87
N ASP A 48 19.07 -4.59 -2.66
CA ASP A 48 20.43 -4.48 -3.20
C ASP A 48 20.40 -4.70 -4.71
N GLU A 49 19.63 -5.70 -5.17
CA GLU A 49 19.41 -5.91 -6.60
C GLU A 49 18.78 -4.67 -7.23
N VAL A 50 17.78 -4.07 -6.58
CA VAL A 50 17.16 -2.84 -7.09
C VAL A 50 18.14 -1.67 -7.16
N GLN A 51 19.00 -1.51 -6.15
CA GLN A 51 20.04 -0.47 -6.11
C GLN A 51 21.09 -0.64 -7.22
N GLU A 52 21.36 -1.86 -7.67
CA GLU A 52 22.31 -2.12 -8.76
C GLU A 52 21.82 -1.53 -10.09
N TYR A 53 20.49 -1.54 -10.33
CA TYR A 53 19.88 -1.09 -11.58
C TYR A 53 19.20 0.29 -11.51
N ALA A 54 19.01 0.86 -10.32
CA ALA A 54 18.25 2.10 -10.12
C ALA A 54 18.76 2.93 -8.93
N ASP A 55 18.49 4.24 -8.97
CA ASP A 55 18.68 5.13 -7.83
C ASP A 55 17.56 4.89 -6.81
N LEU A 56 17.86 4.06 -5.81
CA LEU A 56 16.92 3.62 -4.79
C LEU A 56 16.87 4.60 -3.61
N THR A 57 15.67 5.08 -3.29
CA THR A 57 15.35 5.76 -2.02
C THR A 57 14.49 4.86 -1.15
N VAL A 58 14.94 4.57 0.07
CA VAL A 58 14.22 3.75 1.05
C VAL A 58 13.48 4.67 2.03
N LEU A 59 12.16 4.59 2.04
CA LEU A 59 11.26 5.27 2.97
C LEU A 59 10.74 4.25 3.99
N SER A 60 11.17 4.35 5.24
CA SER A 60 10.72 3.43 6.28
C SER A 60 10.59 4.06 7.65
N VAL A 61 9.85 3.43 8.55
CA VAL A 61 9.76 3.85 9.94
C VAL A 61 10.70 2.99 10.78
N PHE A 62 11.63 3.62 11.50
CA PHE A 62 12.65 2.89 12.26
C PHE A 62 12.16 2.56 13.68
N PRO A 63 12.13 1.27 14.07
CA PRO A 63 11.79 0.86 15.43
C PRO A 63 12.99 0.92 16.39
N SER A 64 14.22 0.90 15.87
CA SER A 64 15.46 0.98 16.63
C SER A 64 16.55 1.70 15.84
N ASP A 65 17.49 2.33 16.55
CA ASP A 65 18.64 3.01 15.95
C ASP A 65 19.59 2.03 15.25
N GLU A 66 19.68 0.78 15.72
CA GLU A 66 20.47 -0.28 15.09
C GLU A 66 20.01 -0.57 13.65
N LEU A 67 18.69 -0.68 13.44
CA LEU A 67 18.14 -0.95 12.12
C LEU A 67 18.31 0.24 11.20
N ARG A 68 18.19 1.44 11.75
CA ARG A 68 18.47 2.68 11.02
C ARG A 68 19.93 2.72 10.57
N ALA A 69 20.88 2.45 11.47
CA ALA A 69 22.31 2.43 11.15
C ALA A 69 22.65 1.38 10.09
N LEU A 70 22.04 0.19 10.16
CA LEU A 70 22.22 -0.85 9.16
C LEU A 70 21.73 -0.41 7.78
N LEU A 71 20.56 0.23 7.71
CA LEU A 71 19.99 0.75 6.47
C LEU A 71 20.82 1.90 5.89
N GLU A 72 21.21 2.87 6.73
CA GLU A 72 22.05 4.00 6.32
C GLU A 72 23.46 3.56 5.90
N ALA A 73 23.97 2.45 6.44
CA ALA A 73 25.25 1.87 6.00
C ALA A 73 25.15 1.12 4.66
N ARG A 74 23.98 0.56 4.33
CA ARG A 74 23.78 -0.26 3.12
C ARG A 74 23.24 0.54 1.93
N TYR A 75 22.40 1.53 2.18
CA TYR A 75 21.70 2.31 1.16
C TYR A 75 22.04 3.80 1.23
N ASN A 76 22.26 4.42 0.06
CA ASN A 76 22.67 5.83 -0.02
C ASN A 76 21.56 6.81 0.38
N ASN A 77 20.29 6.48 0.12
CA ASN A 77 19.15 7.38 0.30
C ASN A 77 18.11 6.75 1.22
N VAL A 78 18.32 6.85 2.53
CA VAL A 78 17.36 6.38 3.54
C VAL A 78 16.63 7.57 4.17
N ARG A 79 15.30 7.52 4.21
CA ARG A 79 14.45 8.55 4.80
C ARG A 79 13.46 7.96 5.79
N GLU A 80 13.41 8.58 6.97
CA GLU A 80 12.44 8.22 8.00
C GLU A 80 11.03 8.67 7.60
N LEU A 81 10.10 7.71 7.60
CA LEU A 81 8.67 7.98 7.57
C LEU A 81 8.22 8.41 8.97
N ARG A 82 8.26 9.72 9.20
CA ARG A 82 7.78 10.30 10.45
C ARG A 82 6.27 10.19 10.54
N TRP A 83 5.80 9.88 11.75
CA TRP A 83 4.37 9.96 12.03
C TRP A 83 3.98 11.44 12.05
N ILE A 84 3.15 11.84 11.09
CA ILE A 84 2.56 13.17 11.06
C ILE A 84 1.19 13.06 11.72
N GLU A 85 0.98 13.85 12.78
CA GLU A 85 -0.35 13.94 13.37
C GLU A 85 -1.31 14.60 12.38
N GLU A 86 -2.28 13.82 11.91
CA GLU A 86 -3.29 14.31 10.99
C GLU A 86 -4.15 15.37 11.69
N ARG A 87 -4.25 16.56 11.09
CA ARG A 87 -5.13 17.64 11.59
C ARG A 87 -6.58 17.14 11.67
N TRP A 88 -7.34 17.68 12.63
CA TRP A 88 -8.71 17.21 12.87
C TRP A 88 -9.64 17.24 11.63
N PRO A 89 -9.65 18.29 10.79
CA PRO A 89 -10.56 18.35 9.64
C PRO A 89 -10.38 17.21 8.60
N PRO A 90 -9.17 16.95 8.05
CA PRO A 90 -8.98 15.86 7.09
C PRO A 90 -9.24 14.49 7.72
N ARG A 91 -8.88 14.30 9.01
CA ARG A 91 -9.19 13.08 9.75
C ARG A 91 -10.69 12.82 9.82
N PHE A 92 -11.48 13.85 10.17
CA PHE A 92 -12.93 13.75 10.26
C PHE A 92 -13.55 13.42 8.89
N LEU A 93 -13.11 14.09 7.82
CA LEU A 93 -13.62 13.83 6.47
C LEU A 93 -13.31 12.39 6.02
N ARG A 94 -12.08 11.92 6.24
CA ARG A 94 -11.66 10.55 5.92
C ARG A 94 -12.51 9.51 6.64
N GLU A 95 -12.79 9.74 7.92
CA GLU A 95 -13.66 8.85 8.70
C GLU A 95 -15.11 8.83 8.17
N VAL A 96 -15.66 9.99 7.80
CA VAL A 96 -17.01 10.08 7.21
C VAL A 96 -17.07 9.34 5.88
N LEU A 97 -16.09 9.55 4.99
CA LEU A 97 -16.01 8.87 3.71
C LEU A 97 -15.86 7.37 3.87
N ASP A 98 -15.03 6.92 4.80
CA ASP A 98 -14.85 5.50 5.07
C ASP A 98 -16.13 4.86 5.66
N ILE A 99 -16.88 5.57 6.52
CA ILE A 99 -18.22 5.12 6.97
C ILE A 99 -19.19 5.00 5.79
N ALA A 100 -19.21 6.00 4.90
CA ALA A 100 -20.09 6.01 3.73
C ALA A 100 -19.76 4.87 2.76
N HIS A 101 -18.48 4.72 2.42
CA HIS A 101 -17.97 3.71 1.50
C HIS A 101 -18.20 2.29 2.01
N ASN A 102 -17.83 2.00 3.27
CA ASN A 102 -18.08 0.67 3.85
C ASN A 102 -19.57 0.37 3.93
N ARG A 103 -20.42 1.37 4.19
CA ARG A 103 -21.86 1.17 4.21
C ARG A 103 -22.44 0.91 2.81
N TRP A 104 -21.91 1.57 1.79
CA TRP A 104 -22.32 1.33 0.40
C TRP A 104 -21.89 -0.06 -0.11
N LEU A 105 -20.65 -0.47 0.15
CA LEU A 105 -20.13 -1.78 -0.27
C LEU A 105 -20.78 -2.96 0.49
N TRP A 106 -21.01 -2.79 1.80
CA TRP A 106 -21.64 -3.76 2.70
C TRP A 106 -21.08 -5.20 2.68
N SER A 107 -19.78 -5.35 2.39
CA SER A 107 -19.08 -6.65 2.42
C SER A 107 -18.91 -7.22 3.84
N GLN A 108 -18.54 -8.50 3.96
CA GLN A 108 -18.23 -9.14 5.26
C GLN A 108 -17.18 -8.34 6.06
N ALA A 109 -16.13 -7.85 5.40
CA ALA A 109 -15.11 -7.01 6.03
C ALA A 109 -15.68 -5.65 6.49
N ALA A 110 -16.62 -5.07 5.72
CA ALA A 110 -17.29 -3.82 6.11
C ALA A 110 -18.22 -4.02 7.33
N GLN A 111 -18.93 -5.15 7.40
CA GLN A 111 -19.76 -5.51 8.54
C GLN A 111 -18.91 -5.70 9.81
N GLU A 112 -17.76 -6.36 9.70
CA GLU A 112 -16.85 -6.53 10.84
C GLU A 112 -16.27 -5.19 11.31
N ARG A 113 -15.83 -4.32 10.38
CA ARG A 113 -15.40 -2.96 10.73
C ARG A 113 -16.51 -2.13 11.38
N TRP A 114 -17.76 -2.34 10.97
CA TRP A 114 -18.92 -1.69 11.58
C TRP A 114 -19.17 -2.20 13.00
N ARG A 115 -19.03 -3.52 13.22
CA ARG A 115 -19.11 -4.16 14.54
C ARG A 115 -18.02 -3.62 15.48
N LEU A 116 -16.76 -3.59 15.03
CA LEU A 116 -15.63 -3.06 15.79
C LEU A 116 -15.85 -1.60 16.19
N ARG A 117 -16.33 -0.73 15.28
CA ARG A 117 -16.65 0.67 15.63
C ARG A 117 -17.76 0.81 16.66
N ASN A 118 -18.77 -0.06 16.61
CA ASN A 118 -19.81 -0.09 17.65
C ASN A 118 -19.23 -0.51 19.01
N MET A 119 -18.29 -1.47 19.01
CA MET A 119 -17.58 -1.89 20.21
C MET A 119 -16.58 -0.84 20.73
N GLU A 120 -15.98 -0.02 19.88
CA GLU A 120 -15.11 1.07 20.35
C GLU A 120 -15.92 2.21 20.98
N ALA A 121 -17.17 2.38 20.52
CA ALA A 121 -18.15 3.33 21.05
C ALA A 121 -18.85 2.80 22.33
N ASN A 122 -18.07 2.38 23.31
CA ASN A 122 -18.59 1.87 24.59
C ASN A 122 -19.10 2.95 25.54
N THR A 123 -18.71 4.22 25.34
CA THR A 123 -19.12 5.35 26.20
C THR A 123 -20.15 6.23 25.50
N LEU A 124 -21.12 6.77 26.24
CA LEU A 124 -22.16 7.71 25.73
C LEU A 124 -21.62 8.82 24.80
N PRO A 125 -20.57 9.60 25.16
CA PRO A 125 -20.02 10.62 24.27
C PRO A 125 -19.43 10.03 22.98
N LYS A 126 -18.85 8.83 23.03
CA LYS A 126 -18.32 8.15 21.84
C LYS A 126 -19.46 7.67 20.93
N ARG A 127 -20.57 7.19 21.50
CA ARG A 127 -21.78 6.82 20.76
C ARG A 127 -22.41 8.01 20.07
N LEU A 128 -22.51 9.16 20.74
CA LEU A 128 -23.05 10.39 20.15
C LEU A 128 -22.18 10.87 18.99
N ARG A 129 -20.85 10.90 19.16
CA ARG A 129 -19.91 11.25 18.08
C ARG A 129 -20.03 10.30 16.89
N LEU A 130 -20.15 8.99 17.13
CA LEU A 130 -20.35 8.01 16.07
C LEU A 130 -21.71 8.21 15.37
N GLY A 131 -22.77 8.50 16.12
CA GLY A 131 -24.09 8.84 15.58
C GLY A 131 -24.05 10.06 14.66
N LEU A 132 -23.38 11.14 15.08
CA LEU A 132 -23.18 12.34 14.26
C LEU A 132 -22.45 12.00 12.96
N LYS A 133 -21.34 11.25 13.04
CA LYS A 133 -20.60 10.81 11.84
C LYS A 133 -21.46 9.97 10.90
N ARG A 134 -22.31 9.09 11.43
CA ARG A 134 -23.27 8.29 10.63
C ARG A 134 -24.34 9.13 9.94
N MET A 135 -24.80 10.19 10.60
CA MET A 135 -25.74 11.14 10.00
C MET A 135 -25.08 11.88 8.84
N VAL A 136 -23.88 12.42 9.04
CA VAL A 136 -23.11 13.14 7.99
C VAL A 136 -22.72 12.20 6.84
N ALA A 137 -22.41 10.94 7.11
CA ALA A 137 -22.08 9.94 6.08
C ALA A 137 -23.29 9.38 5.32
N ARG A 138 -24.52 9.59 5.81
CA ARG A 138 -25.75 9.06 5.19
C ARG A 138 -25.99 9.57 3.76
N PRO A 139 -25.86 10.88 3.44
CA PRO A 139 -26.02 11.36 2.06
C PRO A 139 -25.02 10.70 1.09
N PHE A 140 -23.77 10.53 1.50
CA PHE A 140 -22.71 9.92 0.69
C PHE A 140 -22.81 8.39 0.56
N ALA A 141 -23.66 7.74 1.38
CA ALA A 141 -23.87 6.29 1.34
C ALA A 141 -25.02 5.88 0.41
N CYS A 142 -25.75 6.84 -0.16
CA CYS A 142 -26.85 6.60 -1.10
C CYS A 142 -26.45 7.12 -2.49
N ARG A 143 -26.83 6.38 -3.54
CA ARG A 143 -26.54 6.70 -4.96
C ARG A 143 -26.91 8.13 -5.36
N TYR A 144 -27.94 8.70 -4.72
CA TYR A 144 -28.42 10.08 -4.92
C TYR A 144 -27.46 11.20 -4.47
N GLY A 145 -26.43 10.89 -3.67
CA GLY A 145 -25.47 11.89 -3.17
C GLY A 145 -24.20 12.04 -4.02
N LEU A 146 -24.13 11.35 -5.17
CA LEU A 146 -23.01 11.38 -6.12
C LEU A 146 -23.42 11.95 -7.49
N GLU A 147 -24.66 12.41 -7.61
CA GLU A 147 -25.19 13.16 -8.76
C GLU A 147 -25.24 14.66 -8.47
#